data_AF-A0AAE2BT14-F1
#
_entry.id   AF-A0AAE2BT14-F1
#
_cell.length_a   1.000
_cell.length_b   1.000
_cell.length_c   1.000
_cell.angle_alpha   90.00
_cell.angle_beta   90.00
_cell.angle_gamma   90.00
#
_symmetry.space_group_name_H-M   'P 1'
#
loop_
_entity.id
_entity.type
_entity.pdbx_description
1 polymer ?
#
loop_
_entity_poly.entity_id
_entity_poly.type
_entity_poly.pdbx_seq_one_letter_code
_entity_poly.pdbx_strand_id
1 'polypeptide(L)'
;MVIIEDESSSSNRHRRLVVRGTDRLSTLPQHMLTEILSHLSTIDAARVSFSSKIWMTTWRLLPNLVFDYSQFPAMVNKAHSFLRFIDWTIAHHDESDVKIFELQLGPTTYCEVSIKYQWVEFAIQHNVQKLVLHGRVCGTQNLVDSIFSCRSLVKLELFVDELVFSWPETIQLPNLKKLKLKFLLLPEIITNQDLFSNFPALEKLSMFFCNFAFFNVLSISSSRLTEFMIGSPNELSQTIVKLSRELFGTSYITTGRWLIQYLSMVPDLPRQLAFVTYNYLLMLNVNLWPVARHVKTLMLLVSKCPNLSVLSINFVRHKEELLIGEFGI
;
A
#
# COMPACT_ATOMS: atom_id res chain seq x y z
N MET A 1 21.42 50.19 4.10
CA MET A 1 21.86 51.25 5.03
C MET A 1 22.91 50.63 5.94
N VAL A 2 24.17 51.04 5.82
CA VAL A 2 25.27 50.51 6.63
C VAL A 2 25.43 51.46 7.82
N ILE A 3 25.22 50.95 9.04
CA ILE A 3 25.58 51.66 10.26
C ILE A 3 26.98 51.14 10.63
N ILE A 4 27.94 52.06 10.72
CA ILE A 4 29.29 51.80 11.21
C ILE A 4 29.32 52.37 12.62
N GLU A 5 29.37 51.49 13.63
CA GLU A 5 29.85 51.87 14.96
C GLU A 5 31.35 51.60 15.01
N ASP A 6 32.07 52.64 15.41
CA ASP A 6 33.52 52.69 15.45
C ASP A 6 33.95 52.47 16.91
N GLU A 7 34.58 51.32 17.20
CA GLU A 7 35.36 51.14 18.42
C GLU A 7 36.80 50.79 18.05
N SER A 8 37.67 51.72 18.39
CA SER A 8 39.12 51.64 18.29
C SER A 8 39.70 50.64 19.29
N SER A 9 40.40 49.60 18.81
CA SER A 9 41.82 49.37 19.14
C SER A 9 42.29 47.96 18.71
N SER A 10 43.38 47.97 17.93
CA SER A 10 44.42 46.95 17.75
C SER A 10 44.06 45.45 17.90
N SER A 11 43.96 44.74 16.77
CA SER A 11 44.81 43.57 16.45
C SER A 11 44.30 42.87 15.19
N ASN A 12 45.22 42.50 14.30
CA ASN A 12 44.99 41.84 13.01
C ASN A 12 43.94 40.73 13.07
N ARG A 13 42.76 40.99 12.51
CA ARG A 13 41.84 39.96 12.04
C ARG A 13 41.56 40.23 10.58
N HIS A 14 41.87 39.25 9.73
CA HIS A 14 41.39 39.22 8.35
C HIS A 14 39.89 39.52 8.38
N ARG A 15 39.49 40.72 7.92
CA ARG A 15 38.09 41.07 7.71
C ARG A 15 37.56 40.12 6.63
N ARG A 16 37.02 38.98 7.05
CA ARG A 16 36.18 38.16 6.20
C ARG A 16 34.99 39.04 5.84
N LEU A 17 34.98 39.54 4.61
CA LEU A 17 33.80 40.16 4.02
C LEU A 17 32.70 39.11 4.05
N VAL A 18 31.84 39.14 5.07
CA VAL A 18 30.58 38.42 5.06
C VAL A 18 29.73 39.18 4.05
N VAL A 19 29.89 38.84 2.78
CA VAL A 19 28.90 39.16 1.77
C VAL A 19 27.64 38.44 2.23
N ARG A 20 26.72 39.18 2.89
CA ARG A 20 25.34 38.74 3.08
C ARG A 20 24.67 38.74 1.70
N GLY A 21 25.08 37.79 0.85
CA GLY A 21 24.33 37.45 -0.33
C GLY A 21 23.00 36.92 0.18
N THR A 22 21.93 37.68 -0.05
CA THR A 22 20.57 37.18 0.14
C THR A 22 20.45 35.86 -0.60
N ASP A 23 20.14 34.79 0.13
CA ASP A 23 19.89 33.47 -0.46
C ASP A 23 18.76 33.60 -1.48
N ARG A 24 19.13 33.57 -2.77
CA ARG A 24 18.19 33.75 -3.89
C ARG A 24 17.13 32.66 -3.92
N LEU A 25 17.46 31.45 -3.45
CA LEU A 25 16.48 30.37 -3.38
C LEU A 25 15.41 30.67 -2.34
N SER A 26 15.81 31.18 -1.17
CA SER A 26 14.87 31.63 -0.13
C SER A 26 13.95 32.79 -0.56
N THR A 27 14.19 33.46 -1.70
CA THR A 27 13.30 34.50 -2.24
C THR A 27 12.21 33.97 -3.17
N LEU A 28 12.24 32.68 -3.51
CA LEU A 28 11.24 32.06 -4.39
C LEU A 28 9.85 32.02 -3.70
N PRO A 29 8.76 32.09 -4.47
CA PRO A 29 7.42 31.89 -3.95
C PRO A 29 7.25 30.53 -3.25
N GLN A 30 6.39 30.48 -2.24
CA GLN A 30 6.17 29.28 -1.42
C GLN A 30 5.88 28.01 -2.24
N HIS A 31 5.07 28.10 -3.29
CA HIS A 31 4.74 26.94 -4.13
C HIS A 31 5.96 26.36 -4.84
N MET A 32 6.91 27.19 -5.29
CA MET A 32 8.15 26.73 -5.94
C MET A 32 9.08 26.08 -4.93
N LEU A 33 9.16 26.60 -3.71
CA LEU A 33 9.93 26.00 -2.63
C LEU A 33 9.39 24.61 -2.26
N THR A 34 8.06 24.51 -2.14
CA THR A 34 7.39 23.23 -1.88
C THR A 34 7.62 22.24 -3.02
N GLU A 35 7.56 22.70 -4.27
CA GLU A 35 7.85 21.88 -5.45
C GLU A 35 9.31 21.36 -5.42
N ILE A 36 10.28 22.24 -5.14
CA ILE A 36 11.70 21.85 -4.99
C ILE A 36 11.86 20.77 -3.91
N LEU A 37 11.31 20.99 -2.71
CA LEU A 37 11.41 20.00 -1.63
C LEU A 37 10.66 18.69 -1.95
N SER A 38 9.58 18.74 -2.73
CA SER A 38 8.81 17.55 -3.11
C SER A 38 9.55 16.60 -4.05
N HIS A 39 10.62 17.09 -4.70
CA HIS A 39 11.53 16.25 -5.50
C HIS A 39 12.59 15.54 -4.67
N LEU A 40 12.75 15.90 -3.40
CA LEU A 40 13.68 15.27 -2.48
C LEU A 40 13.01 14.10 -1.75
N SER A 41 13.83 13.17 -1.23
CA SER A 41 13.35 12.24 -0.23
C SER A 41 12.88 13.00 1.02
N THR A 42 11.94 12.46 1.79
CA THR A 42 11.47 13.08 3.05
C THR A 42 12.64 13.40 4.00
N ILE A 43 13.67 12.55 4.01
CA ILE A 43 14.87 12.69 4.84
C ILE A 43 15.73 13.85 4.34
N ASP A 44 15.96 13.94 3.03
CA ASP A 44 16.78 15.01 2.47
C ASP A 44 16.06 16.35 2.51
N ALA A 45 14.74 16.36 2.31
CA ALA A 45 13.92 17.54 2.53
C ALA A 45 14.01 18.02 3.98
N ALA A 46 13.96 17.10 4.95
CA ALA A 46 14.15 17.43 6.38
C ALA A 46 15.56 17.96 6.66
N ARG A 47 16.60 17.43 6.00
CA ARG A 47 17.97 17.96 6.14
C ARG A 47 18.09 19.38 5.60
N VAL A 48 17.50 19.65 4.43
CA VAL A 48 17.48 20.98 3.82
C VAL A 48 16.71 21.95 4.70
N SER A 49 15.66 21.50 5.39
CA SER A 49 14.84 22.34 6.27
C SER A 49 15.64 23.02 7.39
N PHE A 50 16.73 22.41 7.86
CA PHE A 50 17.62 23.00 8.88
C PHE A 50 18.50 24.15 8.36
N SER A 51 18.56 24.39 7.05
CA SER A 51 19.42 25.43 6.47
C SER A 51 18.86 26.85 6.63
N SER A 52 17.53 27.01 6.70
CA SER A 52 16.90 28.32 6.90
C SER A 52 15.48 28.18 7.47
N LYS A 53 14.96 29.25 8.07
CA LYS A 53 13.57 29.29 8.57
C LYS A 53 12.55 29.06 7.44
N ILE A 54 12.84 29.52 6.23
CA ILE A 54 11.95 29.41 5.07
C ILE A 54 11.86 27.96 4.61
N TRP A 55 12.99 27.25 4.57
CA TRP A 55 12.99 25.81 4.27
C TRP A 55 12.34 25.00 5.39
N MET A 56 12.53 25.39 6.64
CA MET A 56 11.82 24.79 7.77
C MET A 56 10.30 24.92 7.61
N THR A 57 9.78 26.12 7.35
CA THR A 57 8.33 26.34 7.12
C THR A 57 7.83 25.59 5.89
N THR A 58 8.60 25.59 4.80
CA THR A 58 8.24 24.88 3.56
C THR A 58 8.16 23.37 3.77
N TRP A 59 9.09 22.81 4.53
CA TRP A 59 9.13 21.37 4.81
C TRP A 59 7.90 20.91 5.60
N ARG A 60 7.34 21.76 6.47
CA ARG A 60 6.10 21.46 7.24
C ARG A 60 4.84 21.37 6.37
N LEU A 61 4.88 21.97 5.18
CA LEU A 61 3.80 22.01 4.18
C LEU A 61 3.90 20.86 3.16
N LEU A 62 4.79 19.88 3.37
CA LEU A 62 5.07 18.88 2.34
C LEU A 62 3.91 17.89 2.17
N PRO A 63 3.31 17.80 0.97
CA PRO A 63 2.15 16.93 0.76
C PRO A 63 2.53 15.45 0.66
N ASN A 64 3.81 15.12 0.53
CA ASN A 64 4.28 13.76 0.30
C ASN A 64 5.26 13.36 1.40
N LEU A 65 4.84 12.46 2.28
CA LEU A 65 5.63 11.94 3.39
C LEU A 65 5.86 10.44 3.18
N VAL A 66 7.06 10.12 2.70
CA VAL A 66 7.50 8.74 2.42
C VAL A 66 8.60 8.36 3.39
N PHE A 67 8.34 7.37 4.23
CA PHE A 67 9.28 6.85 5.22
C PHE A 67 9.68 5.43 4.85
N ASP A 68 10.91 5.27 4.35
CA ASP A 68 11.48 3.98 3.99
C ASP A 68 12.68 3.65 4.89
N TYR A 69 12.51 2.64 5.74
CA TYR A 69 13.54 2.19 6.66
C TYR A 69 14.78 1.65 5.94
N SER A 70 14.62 1.04 4.76
CA SER A 70 15.74 0.51 3.98
C SER A 70 16.64 1.64 3.46
N GLN A 71 16.04 2.77 3.08
CA GLN A 71 16.74 3.98 2.64
C GLN A 71 17.23 4.87 3.78
N PHE A 72 16.79 4.61 5.01
CA PHE A 72 17.23 5.40 6.16
C PHE A 72 18.74 5.19 6.41
N PRO A 73 19.52 6.25 6.68
CA PRO A 73 20.97 6.15 6.80
C PRO A 73 21.41 5.13 7.85
N ALA A 74 22.48 4.38 7.53
CA ALA A 74 23.08 3.45 8.48
C ALA A 74 23.70 4.24 9.65
N MET A 75 23.27 3.92 10.87
CA MET A 75 23.74 4.56 12.10
C MET A 75 23.50 3.65 13.32
N VAL A 76 24.16 3.97 14.43
CA VAL A 76 23.89 3.30 15.73
C VAL A 76 22.44 3.54 16.12
N ASN A 77 21.75 2.51 16.58
CA ASN A 77 20.32 2.56 16.92
C ASN A 77 19.45 3.07 15.76
N LYS A 78 19.72 2.60 14.53
CA LYS A 78 19.00 2.96 13.30
C LYS A 78 17.48 2.91 13.48
N ALA A 79 16.96 1.82 14.06
CA ALA A 79 15.54 1.62 14.33
C ALA A 79 14.95 2.77 15.18
N HIS A 80 15.53 3.04 16.34
CA HIS A 80 15.06 4.10 17.25
C HIS A 80 15.15 5.50 16.62
N SER A 81 16.22 5.76 15.87
CA SER A 81 16.42 7.03 15.18
C SER A 81 15.39 7.25 14.07
N PHE A 82 15.05 6.20 13.34
CA PHE A 82 14.00 6.23 12.32
C PHE A 82 12.62 6.48 12.92
N LEU A 83 12.28 5.77 14.01
CA LEU A 83 11.04 5.98 14.76
C LEU A 83 10.90 7.42 15.23
N ARG A 84 11.96 7.95 15.85
CA ARG A 84 12.01 9.34 16.31
C ARG A 84 11.88 10.33 15.15
N PHE A 85 12.44 10.02 13.99
CA PHE A 85 12.30 10.86 12.81
C PHE A 85 10.84 10.93 12.33
N ILE A 86 10.12 9.80 12.33
CA ILE A 86 8.68 9.79 12.00
C ILE A 86 7.90 10.60 13.04
N ASP A 87 8.09 10.32 14.34
CA ASP A 87 7.41 11.03 15.42
C ASP A 87 7.67 12.55 15.35
N TRP A 88 8.92 12.94 15.10
CA TRP A 88 9.31 14.34 14.93
C TRP A 88 8.67 14.96 13.69
N THR A 89 8.62 14.24 12.57
CA THR A 89 8.03 14.74 11.31
C THR A 89 6.56 15.05 11.48
N ILE A 90 5.82 14.11 12.06
CA ILE A 90 4.39 14.25 12.32
C ILE A 90 4.12 15.40 13.30
N ALA A 91 4.89 15.49 14.39
CA ALA A 91 4.71 16.55 15.39
C ALA A 91 5.03 17.96 14.89
N HIS A 92 5.74 18.10 13.77
CA HIS A 92 6.14 19.39 13.20
C HIS A 92 5.43 19.70 11.88
N HIS A 93 4.71 18.75 11.29
CA HIS A 93 3.87 19.02 10.13
C HIS A 93 2.79 20.04 10.51
N ASP A 94 2.41 20.89 9.58
CA ASP A 94 1.31 21.84 9.82
C ASP A 94 -0.05 21.22 9.47
N GLU A 95 -1.12 22.02 9.57
CA GLU A 95 -2.50 21.62 9.30
C GLU A 95 -2.82 21.39 7.81
N SER A 96 -1.82 21.42 6.91
CA SER A 96 -2.04 21.17 5.48
C SER A 96 -2.32 19.70 5.16
N ASP A 97 -2.99 19.47 4.04
CA ASP A 97 -3.31 18.13 3.56
C ASP A 97 -2.05 17.34 3.16
N VAL A 98 -1.97 16.09 3.62
CA VAL A 98 -0.94 15.12 3.23
C VAL A 98 -1.49 14.25 2.10
N LYS A 99 -1.09 14.47 0.86
CA LYS A 99 -1.58 13.66 -0.29
C LYS A 99 -1.09 12.22 -0.23
N ILE A 100 0.19 12.01 0.09
CA ILE A 100 0.83 10.69 0.11
C ILE A 100 1.47 10.46 1.47
N PHE A 101 1.09 9.37 2.12
CA PHE A 101 1.70 8.90 3.35
C PHE A 101 2.10 7.43 3.20
N GLU A 102 3.40 7.15 3.26
CA GLU A 102 3.94 5.80 3.11
C GLU A 102 4.86 5.43 4.26
N LEU A 103 4.55 4.31 4.92
CA LEU A 103 5.37 3.70 5.95
C LEU A 103 5.90 2.36 5.43
N GLN A 104 7.20 2.28 5.20
CA GLN A 104 7.89 1.07 4.76
C GLN A 104 8.95 0.69 5.79
N LEU A 105 8.55 -0.14 6.77
CA LEU A 105 9.43 -0.54 7.88
C LEU A 105 10.38 -1.70 7.54
N GLY A 106 10.16 -2.38 6.40
CA GLY A 106 10.97 -3.51 5.93
C GLY A 106 10.50 -4.88 6.46
N PRO A 107 11.11 -5.99 5.98
CA PRO A 107 10.74 -7.35 6.40
C PRO A 107 10.98 -7.57 7.89
N THR A 108 10.03 -8.27 8.50
CA THR A 108 9.75 -8.23 9.94
C THR A 108 10.48 -9.30 10.75
N THR A 109 11.42 -10.04 10.13
CA THR A 109 12.15 -11.11 10.81
C THR A 109 13.12 -10.60 11.89
N TYR A 110 13.46 -9.29 11.90
CA TYR A 110 14.44 -8.71 12.83
C TYR A 110 14.13 -7.31 13.38
N CYS A 111 12.90 -6.78 13.25
CA CYS A 111 12.61 -5.39 13.64
C CYS A 111 11.77 -5.26 14.92
N GLU A 112 12.31 -4.53 15.91
CA GLU A 112 11.64 -3.96 17.09
C GLU A 112 10.62 -2.83 16.74
N VAL A 113 10.32 -2.65 15.46
CA VAL A 113 9.66 -1.46 14.91
C VAL A 113 8.26 -1.83 14.43
N SER A 114 7.25 -1.21 15.04
CA SER A 114 5.86 -1.38 14.66
C SER A 114 5.24 -0.06 14.21
N ILE A 115 4.25 -0.16 13.33
CA ILE A 115 3.38 0.94 12.95
C ILE A 115 2.55 1.30 14.17
N LYS A 116 2.69 2.56 14.60
CA LYS A 116 1.88 3.13 15.69
C LYS A 116 0.57 3.68 15.14
N TYR A 117 -0.52 3.49 15.90
CA TYR A 117 -1.84 4.03 15.57
C TYR A 117 -1.80 5.54 15.28
N GLN A 118 -1.10 6.32 16.12
CA GLN A 118 -1.00 7.78 16.00
C GLN A 118 -0.47 8.26 14.65
N TRP A 119 0.38 7.47 13.96
CA TRP A 119 0.90 7.86 12.65
C TRP A 119 -0.15 7.73 11.55
N VAL A 120 -1.01 6.72 11.67
CA VAL A 120 -2.10 6.50 10.74
C VAL A 120 -3.22 7.50 11.00
N GLU A 121 -3.52 7.77 12.26
CA GLU A 121 -4.46 8.82 12.65
C GLU A 121 -4.06 10.19 12.11
N PHE A 122 -2.78 10.56 12.21
CA PHE A 122 -2.24 11.75 11.57
C PHE A 122 -2.53 11.76 10.06
N ALA A 123 -2.20 10.70 9.33
CA ALA A 123 -2.45 10.67 7.89
C ALA A 123 -3.95 10.87 7.56
N ILE A 124 -4.85 10.27 8.34
CA ILE A 124 -6.30 10.38 8.16
C ILE A 124 -6.79 11.80 8.44
N GLN A 125 -6.33 12.42 9.54
CA GLN A 125 -6.69 13.79 9.91
C GLN A 125 -6.24 14.82 8.88
N HIS A 126 -5.15 14.53 8.15
CA HIS A 126 -4.62 15.35 7.07
C HIS A 126 -5.10 14.92 5.67
N ASN A 127 -6.31 14.37 5.58
CA ASN A 127 -7.01 14.06 4.31
C ASN A 127 -6.19 13.23 3.32
N VAL A 128 -5.51 12.18 3.79
CA VAL A 128 -4.66 11.35 2.94
C VAL A 128 -5.38 10.76 1.73
N GLN A 129 -4.73 10.84 0.57
CA GLN A 129 -5.24 10.28 -0.69
C GLN A 129 -4.61 8.94 -1.02
N LYS A 130 -3.33 8.76 -0.68
CA LYS A 130 -2.60 7.50 -0.83
C LYS A 130 -1.97 7.11 0.50
N LEU A 131 -2.45 6.00 1.06
CA LEU A 131 -1.92 5.40 2.27
C LEU A 131 -1.26 4.05 1.97
N VAL A 132 0.02 3.91 2.32
CA VAL A 132 0.79 2.66 2.19
C VAL A 132 1.35 2.28 3.57
N LEU A 133 0.99 1.10 4.06
CA LEU A 133 1.46 0.55 5.33
C LEU A 133 2.15 -0.78 5.07
N HIS A 134 3.46 -0.84 5.32
CA HIS A 134 4.28 -2.05 5.17
C HIS A 134 5.13 -2.29 6.43
N GLY A 135 4.82 -3.34 7.19
CA GLY A 135 5.48 -3.68 8.45
C GLY A 135 4.58 -4.50 9.39
N ARG A 136 4.84 -4.43 10.71
CA ARG A 136 3.93 -4.97 11.75
C ARG A 136 3.16 -3.85 12.44
N VAL A 137 2.01 -4.16 13.02
CA VAL A 137 1.22 -3.23 13.85
C VAL A 137 1.26 -3.70 15.31
N CYS A 138 1.41 -2.77 16.26
CA CYS A 138 1.21 -3.06 17.68
C CYS A 138 -0.23 -2.72 18.10
N GLY A 139 -1.02 -3.72 18.49
CA GLY A 139 -2.42 -3.55 18.92
C GLY A 139 -3.37 -3.33 17.74
N THR A 140 -4.29 -4.26 17.50
CA THR A 140 -5.01 -4.36 16.22
C THR A 140 -6.39 -3.68 16.21
N GLN A 141 -6.98 -3.36 17.35
CA GLN A 141 -8.43 -3.09 17.42
C GLN A 141 -8.85 -1.69 16.94
N ASN A 142 -7.99 -0.66 17.03
CA ASN A 142 -8.41 0.71 16.71
C ASN A 142 -7.94 1.21 15.33
N LEU A 143 -7.01 0.51 14.67
CA LEU A 143 -6.39 1.00 13.44
C LEU A 143 -7.32 0.95 12.23
N VAL A 144 -8.18 -0.05 12.19
CA VAL A 144 -8.96 -0.39 10.99
C VAL A 144 -10.10 0.62 10.79
N ASP A 145 -10.89 0.91 11.82
CA ASP A 145 -12.08 1.75 11.72
C ASP A 145 -11.82 3.15 11.17
N SER A 146 -10.74 3.80 11.63
CA SER A 146 -10.35 5.14 11.20
C SER A 146 -9.98 5.16 9.71
N ILE A 147 -9.24 4.15 9.22
CA ILE A 147 -8.85 4.06 7.80
C ILE A 147 -10.09 3.96 6.92
N PHE A 148 -11.07 3.14 7.28
CA PHE A 148 -12.28 2.90 6.47
C PHE A 148 -13.32 4.02 6.52
N SER A 149 -13.06 5.06 7.31
CA SER A 149 -13.87 6.28 7.35
C SER A 149 -13.23 7.45 6.56
N CYS A 150 -12.01 7.26 6.02
CA CYS A 150 -11.25 8.31 5.34
C CYS A 150 -11.75 8.58 3.91
N ARG A 151 -12.63 9.56 3.76
CA ARG A 151 -13.30 9.86 2.47
C ARG A 151 -12.37 10.41 1.37
N SER A 152 -11.23 10.99 1.75
CA SER A 152 -10.21 11.47 0.82
C SER A 152 -9.41 10.34 0.16
N LEU A 153 -9.47 9.13 0.71
CA LEU A 153 -8.63 8.02 0.31
C LEU A 153 -8.98 7.51 -1.09
N VAL A 154 -7.99 7.54 -1.98
CA VAL A 154 -8.07 7.05 -3.37
C VAL A 154 -7.33 5.73 -3.53
N LYS A 155 -6.25 5.54 -2.77
CA LYS A 155 -5.40 4.35 -2.85
C LYS A 155 -5.00 3.87 -1.46
N LEU A 156 -5.27 2.60 -1.18
CA LEU A 156 -4.93 1.92 0.06
C LEU A 156 -4.08 0.67 -0.23
N GLU A 157 -2.91 0.60 0.39
CA GLU A 157 -1.95 -0.50 0.30
C GLU A 157 -1.60 -0.98 1.71
N LEU A 158 -2.13 -2.14 2.12
CA LEU A 158 -1.88 -2.76 3.42
C LEU A 158 -1.04 -4.03 3.26
N PHE A 159 0.17 -4.01 3.82
CA PHE A 159 1.16 -5.07 3.77
C PHE A 159 1.60 -5.32 5.21
N VAL A 160 0.66 -5.81 6.02
CA VAL A 160 0.83 -5.87 7.45
C VAL A 160 0.85 -7.32 7.89
N ASP A 161 2.00 -7.79 8.36
CA ASP A 161 2.17 -9.16 8.81
C ASP A 161 1.34 -9.41 10.08
N GLU A 162 0.67 -10.57 10.12
CA GLU A 162 -0.09 -11.08 11.27
C GLU A 162 -1.24 -10.17 11.75
N LEU A 163 -1.63 -9.17 10.95
CA LEU A 163 -2.78 -8.33 11.27
C LEU A 163 -4.07 -9.14 11.12
N VAL A 164 -4.71 -9.42 12.25
CA VAL A 164 -6.11 -9.88 12.28
C VAL A 164 -6.99 -8.71 11.89
N PHE A 165 -7.56 -8.81 10.70
CA PHE A 165 -8.21 -7.70 10.02
C PHE A 165 -9.73 -7.88 10.06
N SER A 166 -10.40 -7.30 11.05
CA SER A 166 -11.87 -7.24 11.09
C SER A 166 -12.36 -6.04 10.30
N TRP A 167 -13.28 -6.26 9.36
CA TRP A 167 -13.92 -5.15 8.66
C TRP A 167 -14.87 -4.40 9.61
N PRO A 168 -14.89 -3.06 9.57
CA PRO A 168 -15.88 -2.30 10.32
C PRO A 168 -17.27 -2.54 9.73
N GLU A 169 -18.30 -2.40 10.56
CA GLU A 169 -19.70 -2.55 10.14
C GLU A 169 -20.10 -1.54 9.06
N THR A 170 -19.45 -0.36 9.07
CA THR A 170 -19.68 0.68 8.07
C THR A 170 -18.36 1.08 7.42
N ILE A 171 -18.34 1.07 6.10
CA ILE A 171 -17.18 1.48 5.29
C ILE A 171 -17.59 2.70 4.47
N GLN A 172 -16.85 3.79 4.60
CA GLN A 172 -17.12 5.07 3.93
C GLN A 172 -15.92 5.51 3.11
N LEU A 173 -15.59 4.72 2.10
CA LEU A 173 -14.49 4.98 1.16
C LEU A 173 -15.00 5.28 -0.26
N PRO A 174 -15.75 6.39 -0.47
CA PRO A 174 -16.44 6.66 -1.73
C PRO A 174 -15.49 6.89 -2.92
N ASN A 175 -14.25 7.30 -2.65
CA ASN A 175 -13.26 7.64 -3.66
C ASN A 175 -12.18 6.57 -3.86
N LEU A 176 -12.25 5.45 -3.13
CA LEU A 176 -11.21 4.42 -3.18
C LEU A 176 -11.25 3.70 -4.52
N LYS A 177 -10.21 3.91 -5.32
CA LYS A 177 -10.04 3.30 -6.64
C LYS A 177 -9.12 2.09 -6.62
N LYS A 178 -8.16 2.04 -5.69
CA LYS A 178 -7.14 0.98 -5.65
C LYS A 178 -7.01 0.44 -4.24
N LEU A 179 -7.29 -0.85 -4.07
CA LEU A 179 -7.13 -1.57 -2.82
C LEU A 179 -6.14 -2.72 -3.02
N LYS A 180 -5.07 -2.74 -2.22
CA LYS A 180 -4.08 -3.81 -2.21
C LYS A 180 -3.86 -4.30 -0.80
N LEU A 181 -4.11 -5.58 -0.59
CA LEU A 181 -4.01 -6.26 0.68
C LEU A 181 -2.95 -7.36 0.55
N LYS A 182 -2.00 -7.40 1.49
CA LYS A 182 -1.00 -8.44 1.60
C LYS A 182 -0.77 -8.91 3.02
N PHE A 183 -0.53 -10.21 3.18
CA PHE A 183 -0.17 -10.85 4.46
C PHE A 183 -1.21 -10.70 5.59
N LEU A 184 -2.48 -10.43 5.23
CA LEU A 184 -3.55 -10.23 6.20
C LEU A 184 -4.17 -11.55 6.66
N LEU A 185 -4.53 -11.62 7.94
CA LEU A 185 -5.39 -12.66 8.51
C LEU A 185 -6.82 -12.12 8.56
N LEU A 186 -7.68 -12.61 7.68
CA LEU A 186 -9.09 -12.22 7.66
C LEU A 186 -9.86 -13.18 8.58
N PRO A 187 -10.47 -12.68 9.69
CA PRO A 187 -11.24 -13.49 10.62
C PRO A 187 -12.53 -13.99 9.97
N GLU A 188 -13.13 -15.00 10.58
CA GLU A 188 -14.41 -15.57 10.17
C GLU A 188 -15.48 -14.48 10.09
N ILE A 189 -15.90 -14.14 8.88
CA ILE A 189 -17.09 -13.32 8.68
C ILE A 189 -18.24 -14.29 8.38
N ILE A 190 -19.11 -14.45 9.37
CA ILE A 190 -20.31 -15.30 9.30
C ILE A 190 -21.31 -14.77 8.24
N THR A 191 -21.10 -13.57 7.69
CA THR A 191 -22.05 -12.97 6.75
C THR A 191 -21.69 -13.28 5.29
N ASN A 192 -22.68 -13.80 4.56
CA ASN A 192 -22.75 -13.84 3.08
C ASN A 192 -22.75 -12.44 2.43
N GLN A 193 -22.24 -11.42 3.12
CA GLN A 193 -22.23 -10.04 2.65
C GLN A 193 -21.00 -9.80 1.79
N ASP A 194 -21.24 -9.22 0.63
CA ASP A 194 -20.17 -8.79 -0.26
C ASP A 194 -19.52 -7.52 0.30
N LEU A 195 -18.41 -7.70 1.00
CA LEU A 195 -17.63 -6.61 1.60
C LEU A 195 -17.22 -5.55 0.59
N PHE A 196 -16.98 -5.97 -0.66
CA PHE A 196 -16.45 -5.09 -1.69
C PHE A 196 -17.53 -4.23 -2.35
N SER A 197 -18.81 -4.56 -2.14
CA SER A 197 -19.93 -3.70 -2.53
C SER A 197 -19.88 -2.31 -1.86
N ASN A 198 -19.18 -2.19 -0.72
CA ASN A 198 -18.98 -0.94 -0.02
C ASN A 198 -17.92 -0.01 -0.65
N PHE A 199 -17.27 -0.42 -1.75
CA PHE A 199 -16.29 0.41 -2.48
C PHE A 199 -16.85 0.81 -3.86
N PRO A 200 -17.71 1.84 -3.94
CA PRO A 200 -18.43 2.17 -5.16
C PRO A 200 -17.54 2.66 -6.31
N ALA A 201 -16.32 3.12 -6.02
CA ALA A 201 -15.35 3.62 -7.00
C ALA A 201 -14.20 2.64 -7.30
N LEU A 202 -14.23 1.41 -6.78
CA LEU A 202 -13.09 0.50 -6.84
C LEU A 202 -12.80 0.05 -8.28
N GLU A 203 -11.63 0.43 -8.79
CA GLU A 203 -11.17 0.09 -10.14
C GLU A 203 -10.16 -1.07 -10.12
N LYS A 204 -9.36 -1.19 -9.05
CA LYS A 204 -8.29 -2.20 -8.92
C LYS A 204 -8.29 -2.84 -7.54
N LEU A 205 -8.38 -4.17 -7.51
CA LEU A 205 -8.28 -4.98 -6.30
C LEU A 205 -7.14 -5.98 -6.41
N SER A 206 -6.32 -6.05 -5.38
CA SER A 206 -5.18 -6.96 -5.31
C SER A 206 -5.07 -7.58 -3.93
N MET A 207 -5.08 -8.91 -3.84
CA MET A 207 -4.95 -9.63 -2.57
C MET A 207 -3.84 -10.68 -2.71
N PHE A 208 -2.77 -10.56 -1.93
CA PHE A 208 -1.65 -11.50 -2.00
C PHE A 208 -1.28 -12.02 -0.64
N PHE A 209 -1.11 -13.32 -0.49
CA PHE A 209 -0.69 -13.90 0.78
C PHE A 209 -1.68 -13.64 1.93
N CYS A 210 -2.98 -13.46 1.63
CA CYS A 210 -4.02 -13.31 2.65
C CYS A 210 -4.50 -14.69 3.11
N ASN A 211 -4.53 -14.92 4.42
CA ASN A 211 -5.13 -16.11 5.01
C ASN A 211 -6.58 -15.79 5.40
N PHE A 212 -7.49 -16.63 4.97
CA PHE A 212 -8.90 -16.50 5.25
C PHE A 212 -9.27 -17.67 6.16
N ALA A 213 -9.40 -17.40 7.46
CA ALA A 213 -9.82 -18.42 8.39
C ALA A 213 -11.26 -18.85 8.04
N PHE A 214 -11.43 -20.10 7.59
CA PHE A 214 -12.72 -20.76 7.35
C PHE A 214 -13.72 -20.02 6.42
N PHE A 215 -13.25 -19.17 5.51
CA PHE A 215 -14.13 -18.60 4.49
C PHE A 215 -14.59 -19.69 3.52
N ASN A 216 -15.87 -20.03 3.52
CA ASN A 216 -16.43 -20.95 2.53
C ASN A 216 -16.72 -20.28 1.18
N VAL A 217 -16.69 -18.94 1.09
CA VAL A 217 -16.96 -18.15 -0.12
C VAL A 217 -16.40 -16.72 0.04
N LEU A 218 -15.48 -16.28 -0.82
CA LEU A 218 -15.17 -14.84 -1.02
C LEU A 218 -16.01 -14.27 -2.17
N SER A 219 -17.01 -13.44 -1.86
CA SER A 219 -17.79 -12.68 -2.85
C SER A 219 -17.18 -11.31 -3.09
N ILE A 220 -17.08 -10.90 -4.36
CA ILE A 220 -16.58 -9.60 -4.78
C ILE A 220 -17.54 -9.07 -5.84
N SER A 221 -18.34 -8.07 -5.52
CA SER A 221 -19.14 -7.34 -6.51
C SER A 221 -18.70 -5.88 -6.49
N SER A 222 -18.30 -5.41 -7.66
CA SER A 222 -17.93 -4.02 -7.88
C SER A 222 -18.18 -3.71 -9.35
N SER A 223 -19.04 -2.71 -9.61
CA SER A 223 -19.45 -2.32 -10.95
C SER A 223 -18.38 -1.56 -11.74
N ARG A 224 -17.27 -1.19 -11.09
CA ARG A 224 -16.17 -0.42 -11.69
C ARG A 224 -14.85 -1.17 -11.71
N LEU A 225 -14.83 -2.42 -11.22
CA LEU A 225 -13.60 -3.18 -11.14
C LEU A 225 -13.10 -3.50 -12.55
N THR A 226 -11.88 -3.08 -12.84
CA THR A 226 -11.20 -3.30 -14.14
C THR A 226 -10.06 -4.30 -14.00
N GLU A 227 -9.38 -4.30 -12.84
CA GLU A 227 -8.26 -5.18 -12.54
C GLU A 227 -8.48 -5.92 -11.22
N PHE A 228 -8.42 -7.24 -11.27
CA PHE A 228 -8.46 -8.09 -10.10
C PHE A 228 -7.24 -9.04 -10.09
N MET A 229 -6.50 -9.03 -8.99
CA MET A 229 -5.37 -9.92 -8.76
C MET A 229 -5.53 -10.64 -7.42
N ILE A 230 -5.33 -11.94 -7.43
CA ILE A 230 -5.28 -12.75 -6.21
C ILE A 230 -4.10 -13.73 -6.24
N GLY A 231 -3.39 -13.84 -5.13
CA GLY A 231 -2.33 -14.82 -4.89
C GLY A 231 -2.33 -15.27 -3.42
N SER A 232 -2.03 -16.53 -3.13
CA SER A 232 -2.08 -17.10 -1.78
C SER A 232 -0.68 -17.35 -1.22
N PRO A 233 -0.48 -17.37 0.12
CA PRO A 233 0.64 -18.09 0.71
C PRO A 233 0.31 -19.58 0.62
N ASN A 234 1.32 -20.41 0.82
CA ASN A 234 1.29 -21.83 0.55
C ASN A 234 0.15 -22.63 1.23
N GLU A 235 -0.09 -23.80 0.64
CA GLU A 235 -0.81 -25.00 1.10
C GLU A 235 -1.54 -24.92 2.44
N LEU A 236 -2.89 -24.98 2.38
CA LEU A 236 -3.85 -25.56 3.35
C LEU A 236 -5.10 -24.71 3.63
N SER A 237 -5.22 -23.47 3.16
CA SER A 237 -6.47 -22.72 3.35
C SER A 237 -7.57 -23.17 2.36
N GLN A 238 -8.67 -23.72 2.90
CA GLN A 238 -9.88 -24.18 2.18
C GLN A 238 -10.83 -23.04 1.75
N THR A 239 -10.31 -21.81 1.68
CA THR A 239 -10.96 -20.61 1.15
C THR A 239 -11.48 -20.66 -0.29
N ILE A 240 -12.70 -21.15 -0.52
CA ILE A 240 -13.35 -21.06 -1.83
C ILE A 240 -13.55 -19.58 -2.21
N VAL A 241 -12.96 -19.15 -3.31
CA VAL A 241 -13.22 -17.83 -3.90
C VAL A 241 -14.42 -17.97 -4.84
N LYS A 242 -15.61 -17.54 -4.40
CA LYS A 242 -16.79 -17.50 -5.28
C LYS A 242 -16.85 -16.12 -5.94
N LEU A 243 -16.29 -16.04 -7.11
CA LEU A 243 -16.52 -14.89 -7.99
C LEU A 243 -18.04 -14.81 -8.25
N SER A 244 -18.71 -13.79 -7.71
CA SER A 244 -20.16 -13.63 -7.85
C SER A 244 -20.51 -13.41 -9.33
N ARG A 245 -21.79 -13.55 -9.68
CA ARG A 245 -22.33 -13.29 -11.03
C ARG A 245 -22.03 -11.88 -11.55
N GLU A 246 -21.49 -11.01 -10.69
CA GLU A 246 -21.38 -9.57 -10.83
C GLU A 246 -19.94 -9.07 -10.97
N LEU A 247 -19.04 -9.86 -11.59
CA LEU A 247 -17.83 -9.33 -12.21
C LEU A 247 -18.21 -8.47 -13.45
N PHE A 248 -19.02 -7.44 -13.21
CA PHE A 248 -19.58 -6.51 -14.18
C PHE A 248 -18.50 -5.46 -14.49
N GLY A 249 -17.64 -5.76 -15.46
CA GLY A 249 -16.77 -4.76 -16.09
C GLY A 249 -15.28 -5.07 -16.16
N THR A 250 -14.80 -6.19 -15.58
CA THR A 250 -13.37 -6.52 -15.62
C THR A 250 -12.92 -6.95 -17.01
N SER A 251 -12.18 -6.08 -17.71
CA SER A 251 -11.55 -6.42 -19.01
C SER A 251 -10.38 -7.40 -18.84
N TYR A 252 -9.76 -7.43 -17.66
CA TYR A 252 -8.54 -8.19 -17.39
C TYR A 252 -8.58 -8.87 -16.02
N ILE A 253 -8.41 -10.20 -16.01
CA ILE A 253 -8.17 -10.98 -14.79
C ILE A 253 -6.80 -11.62 -14.92
N THR A 254 -5.87 -11.23 -14.04
CA THR A 254 -4.67 -12.04 -13.79
C THR A 254 -4.92 -12.90 -12.59
N THR A 255 -4.92 -14.18 -12.84
CA THR A 255 -4.94 -15.15 -11.78
C THR A 255 -3.48 -15.37 -11.41
N GLY A 256 -3.12 -15.14 -10.14
CA GLY A 256 -1.76 -15.36 -9.67
C GLY A 256 -1.32 -16.82 -9.82
N ARG A 257 -0.19 -17.19 -9.21
CA ARG A 257 0.40 -18.54 -9.31
C ARG A 257 -0.56 -19.71 -8.95
N TRP A 258 -1.70 -19.43 -8.31
CA TRP A 258 -2.45 -20.42 -7.53
C TRP A 258 -3.96 -20.51 -7.81
N LEU A 259 -4.59 -19.62 -8.60
CA LEU A 259 -6.07 -19.63 -8.72
C LEU A 259 -6.62 -20.93 -9.33
N ILE A 260 -6.02 -21.42 -10.42
CA ILE A 260 -6.51 -22.62 -11.08
C ILE A 260 -6.34 -23.84 -10.17
N GLN A 261 -5.24 -23.91 -9.44
CA GLN A 261 -5.04 -24.92 -8.41
C GLN A 261 -6.12 -24.83 -7.34
N TYR A 262 -6.42 -23.62 -6.90
CA TYR A 262 -7.45 -23.35 -5.91
C TYR A 262 -8.82 -23.83 -6.37
N LEU A 263 -9.27 -23.34 -7.52
CA LEU A 263 -10.55 -23.71 -8.12
C LEU A 263 -10.64 -25.23 -8.35
N SER A 264 -9.54 -25.91 -8.65
CA SER A 264 -9.53 -27.37 -8.82
C SER A 264 -9.80 -28.16 -7.54
N MET A 265 -9.66 -27.54 -6.38
CA MET A 265 -9.96 -28.13 -5.07
C MET A 265 -11.38 -27.82 -4.60
N VAL A 266 -12.14 -26.99 -5.31
CA VAL A 266 -13.51 -26.60 -4.95
C VAL A 266 -14.49 -27.76 -5.23
N PRO A 267 -15.24 -28.23 -4.22
CA PRO A 267 -16.26 -29.26 -4.43
C PRO A 267 -17.38 -28.78 -5.36
N ASP A 268 -17.77 -29.63 -6.31
CA ASP A 268 -18.86 -29.35 -7.27
C ASP A 268 -18.74 -28.01 -8.01
N LEU A 269 -17.51 -27.55 -8.29
CA LEU A 269 -17.25 -26.30 -9.02
C LEU A 269 -18.11 -26.14 -10.31
N PRO A 270 -18.30 -27.17 -11.16
CA PRO A 270 -19.15 -27.04 -12.35
C PRO A 270 -20.59 -26.62 -12.04
N ARG A 271 -21.16 -27.13 -10.94
CA ARG A 271 -22.52 -26.80 -10.51
C ARG A 271 -22.58 -25.37 -9.98
N GLN A 272 -21.54 -24.94 -9.28
CA GLN A 272 -21.44 -23.56 -8.77
C GLN A 272 -21.31 -22.55 -9.91
N LEU A 273 -20.59 -22.90 -10.98
CA LEU A 273 -20.40 -22.07 -12.17
C LEU A 273 -21.50 -22.25 -13.23
N ALA A 274 -22.52 -23.09 -12.99
CA ALA A 274 -23.52 -23.44 -14.00
C ALA A 274 -24.17 -22.21 -14.63
N PHE A 275 -24.53 -21.22 -13.82
CA PHE A 275 -25.23 -19.99 -14.22
C PHE A 275 -24.33 -18.75 -14.25
N VAL A 276 -23.01 -18.93 -14.27
CA VAL A 276 -22.04 -17.83 -14.31
C VAL A 276 -21.55 -17.63 -15.74
N THR A 277 -21.41 -16.38 -16.19
CA THR A 277 -20.82 -16.04 -17.48
C THR A 277 -20.07 -14.71 -17.36
N TYR A 278 -18.80 -14.69 -17.77
CA TYR A 278 -17.88 -13.56 -17.71
C TYR A 278 -17.83 -12.83 -19.05
N ASN A 279 -18.91 -12.12 -19.37
CA ASN A 279 -19.08 -11.46 -20.68
C ASN A 279 -18.09 -10.33 -20.96
N TYR A 280 -17.47 -9.75 -19.94
CA TYR A 280 -16.56 -8.61 -20.12
C TYR A 280 -15.08 -9.00 -20.05
N LEU A 281 -14.79 -10.26 -19.73
CA LEU A 281 -13.40 -10.72 -19.59
C LEU A 281 -12.75 -10.89 -20.97
N LEU A 282 -11.86 -9.98 -21.32
CA LEU A 282 -11.12 -10.02 -22.59
C LEU A 282 -9.79 -10.75 -22.45
N MET A 283 -9.11 -10.63 -21.31
CA MET A 283 -7.82 -11.26 -21.11
C MET A 283 -7.72 -12.02 -19.79
N LEU A 284 -7.29 -13.27 -19.88
CA LEU A 284 -7.10 -14.20 -18.77
C LEU A 284 -5.63 -14.64 -18.76
N ASN A 285 -4.90 -14.25 -17.72
CA ASN A 285 -3.55 -14.73 -17.50
C ASN A 285 -3.55 -15.72 -16.33
N VAL A 286 -3.11 -16.95 -16.59
CA VAL A 286 -3.12 -18.05 -15.62
C VAL A 286 -1.75 -18.68 -15.49
N ASN A 287 -1.39 -19.00 -14.26
CA ASN A 287 -0.29 -19.91 -13.99
C ASN A 287 -0.86 -21.31 -13.78
N LEU A 288 -0.23 -22.32 -14.37
CA LEU A 288 -0.78 -23.67 -14.40
C LEU A 288 0.30 -24.72 -14.08
N TRP A 289 0.09 -25.53 -13.04
CA TRP A 289 0.79 -26.80 -12.95
C TRP A 289 0.22 -27.78 -13.97
N PRO A 290 1.06 -28.55 -14.68
CA PRO A 290 0.64 -29.46 -15.75
C PRO A 290 -0.01 -30.75 -15.19
N VAL A 291 -1.06 -30.60 -14.38
CA VAL A 291 -1.83 -31.69 -13.79
C VAL A 291 -3.25 -31.66 -14.36
N ALA A 292 -3.80 -32.83 -14.68
CA ALA A 292 -5.09 -32.98 -15.37
C ALA A 292 -6.25 -32.22 -14.70
N ARG A 293 -6.30 -32.18 -13.36
CA ARG A 293 -7.33 -31.43 -12.62
C ARG A 293 -7.28 -29.93 -12.89
N HIS A 294 -6.08 -29.34 -12.98
CA HIS A 294 -5.91 -27.90 -13.21
C HIS A 294 -6.30 -27.53 -14.64
N VAL A 295 -5.93 -28.37 -15.61
CA VAL A 295 -6.35 -28.19 -17.01
C VAL A 295 -7.88 -28.23 -17.12
N LYS A 296 -8.55 -29.19 -16.48
CA LYS A 296 -10.02 -29.28 -16.46
C LYS A 296 -10.66 -28.02 -15.85
N THR A 297 -10.13 -27.54 -14.74
CA THR A 297 -10.61 -26.32 -14.09
C THR A 297 -10.41 -25.08 -14.96
N LEU A 298 -9.25 -24.96 -15.63
CA LEU A 298 -9.01 -23.88 -16.58
C LEU A 298 -10.00 -23.94 -17.75
N MET A 299 -10.24 -25.11 -18.33
CA MET A 299 -11.20 -25.28 -19.42
C MET A 299 -12.62 -24.93 -18.99
N LEU A 300 -13.02 -25.32 -17.77
CA LEU A 300 -14.30 -24.93 -17.19
C LEU A 300 -14.39 -23.40 -17.05
N LEU A 301 -13.36 -22.74 -16.55
CA LEU A 301 -13.34 -21.28 -16.40
C LEU A 301 -13.41 -20.58 -17.76
N VAL A 302 -12.59 -20.99 -18.72
CA VAL A 302 -12.58 -20.46 -20.10
C VAL A 302 -13.94 -20.66 -20.76
N SER A 303 -14.63 -21.78 -20.53
CA SER A 303 -15.99 -22.01 -21.06
C SER A 303 -17.02 -20.99 -20.57
N LYS A 304 -16.74 -20.30 -19.46
CA LYS A 304 -17.60 -19.24 -18.93
C LYS A 304 -17.21 -17.85 -19.43
N CYS A 305 -16.18 -17.70 -20.27
CA CYS A 305 -15.66 -16.42 -20.73
C CYS A 305 -15.88 -16.25 -22.25
N PRO A 306 -17.11 -15.97 -22.73
CA PRO A 306 -17.43 -16.01 -24.16
C PRO A 306 -16.69 -14.96 -25.00
N ASN A 307 -16.25 -13.85 -24.40
CA ASN A 307 -15.55 -12.76 -25.08
C ASN A 307 -14.04 -12.73 -24.81
N LEU A 308 -13.47 -13.84 -24.32
CA LEU A 308 -12.05 -13.94 -24.04
C LEU A 308 -11.23 -13.87 -25.34
N SER A 309 -10.44 -12.81 -25.52
CA SER A 309 -9.58 -12.60 -26.69
C SER A 309 -8.13 -13.00 -26.46
N VAL A 310 -7.64 -12.95 -25.22
CA VAL A 310 -6.26 -13.28 -24.87
C VAL A 310 -6.21 -14.26 -23.70
N LEU A 311 -5.72 -15.48 -23.95
CA LEU A 311 -5.42 -16.47 -22.91
C LEU A 311 -3.90 -16.66 -22.82
N SER A 312 -3.31 -16.20 -21.72
CA SER A 312 -1.89 -16.41 -21.42
C SER A 312 -1.76 -17.51 -20.36
N ILE A 313 -1.02 -18.56 -20.68
CA ILE A 313 -0.77 -19.69 -19.76
C ILE A 313 0.73 -19.77 -19.47
N ASN A 314 1.09 -19.56 -18.21
CA ASN A 314 2.44 -19.72 -17.71
C ASN A 314 2.55 -21.06 -16.95
N PHE A 315 3.32 -22.01 -17.49
CA PHE A 315 3.51 -23.29 -16.81
C PHE A 315 4.54 -23.16 -15.68
N VAL A 316 4.10 -23.45 -14.46
CA VAL A 316 4.99 -23.42 -13.30
C VAL A 316 5.82 -24.70 -13.29
N ARG A 317 7.15 -24.57 -13.41
CA ARG A 317 8.10 -25.70 -13.39
C ARG A 317 8.54 -25.99 -11.95
N HIS A 318 8.59 -27.27 -11.57
CA HIS A 318 9.00 -27.74 -10.22
C HIS A 318 10.30 -27.15 -9.66
N LYS A 319 11.21 -26.61 -10.50
CA LYS A 319 12.50 -26.06 -10.04
C LYS A 319 12.41 -24.68 -9.36
N GLU A 320 11.28 -23.99 -9.41
CA GLU A 320 11.13 -22.70 -8.70
C GLU A 320 10.90 -22.85 -7.18
N GLU A 321 10.74 -24.07 -6.67
CA GLU A 321 10.67 -24.34 -5.22
C GLU A 321 12.07 -24.29 -4.56
N LEU A 322 13.15 -24.58 -5.29
CA LEU A 322 14.50 -24.60 -4.70
C LEU A 322 15.10 -23.21 -4.44
N LEU A 323 14.63 -22.16 -5.13
CA LEU A 323 15.12 -20.79 -4.89
C LEU A 323 14.34 -20.05 -3.78
N ILE A 324 13.25 -20.63 -3.29
CA ILE A 324 12.49 -20.09 -2.15
C ILE A 324 12.67 -21.00 -0.92
N GLY A 325 13.04 -22.27 -1.12
CA GLY A 325 13.47 -23.20 -0.06
C GLY A 325 14.90 -23.00 0.47
N GLU A 326 15.71 -22.12 -0.14
CA GLU A 326 17.06 -21.76 0.35
C GLU A 326 17.11 -20.44 1.15
N PHE A 327 15.96 -19.87 1.53
CA PHE A 327 15.90 -18.87 2.61
C PHE A 327 15.32 -19.48 3.90
N GLY A 328 15.76 -20.71 4.20
CA GLY A 328 15.57 -21.35 5.49
C GLY A 328 16.77 -21.10 6.40
N ILE A 329 16.56 -20.25 7.41
CA ILE A 329 17.07 -20.18 8.81
C ILE A 329 17.24 -18.72 9.23
#